data_AF-A0A4Q4KEH4-F1
#
_entry.id   AF-A0A4Q4KEH4-F1
#
_cell.length_a   1.000
_cell.length_b   1.000
_cell.length_c   1.000
_cell.angle_alpha   90.00
_cell.angle_beta   90.00
_cell.angle_gamma   90.00
#
_symmetry.space_group_name_H-M   'P 1'
#
loop_
_entity.id
_entity.type
_entity.pdbx_description
1 polymer ?
#
loop_
_entity_poly.entity_id
_entity_poly.type
_entity_poly.pdbx_seq_one_letter_code
_entity_poly.pdbx_strand_id
1 'polypeptide(L)'
;MSSTLNINIIQISAALTGILQSENLHEIPAPSYYKEKTNSDFFKKADVFILAVEGSYKYLDNLNLEESKELLTDTKGVIDEFYQLEESLNEVGSIENEISKIKFKHIYKTLYKFENILHKNVFKNVEIIKTPSDVLDGISKTNRRTLSKLIK
;
A
#
# COMPACT_ATOMS: atom_id res chain seq x y z
N MET A 1 3.35 32.55 2.36
CA MET A 1 2.23 31.65 2.70
C MET A 1 2.62 30.26 2.24
N SER A 2 3.01 29.38 3.16
CA SER A 2 3.34 27.98 2.84
C SER A 2 2.03 27.21 2.78
N SER A 3 1.59 26.82 1.58
CA SER A 3 0.46 25.94 1.39
C SER A 3 0.89 24.54 1.82
N THR A 4 0.67 24.20 3.09
CA THR A 4 0.80 22.83 3.59
C THR A 4 -0.23 21.98 2.85
N LEU A 5 0.24 21.16 1.91
CA LEU A 5 -0.56 20.10 1.33
C LEU A 5 -0.77 19.08 2.45
N ASN A 6 -1.88 19.20 3.18
CA ASN A 6 -2.26 18.25 4.20
C ASN A 6 -2.72 16.99 3.47
N ILE A 7 -1.76 16.12 3.11
CA ILE A 7 -2.01 14.86 2.41
C ILE A 7 -2.57 13.89 3.44
N ASN A 8 -3.84 14.06 3.74
CA ASN A 8 -4.55 13.12 4.59
C ASN A 8 -4.92 11.91 3.71
N ILE A 9 -3.97 10.98 3.56
CA ILE A 9 -4.14 9.77 2.74
C ILE A 9 -5.34 8.94 3.23
N ILE A 10 -5.68 9.03 4.52
CA ILE A 10 -6.89 8.47 5.12
C ILE A 10 -8.15 9.14 4.57
N GLN A 11 -8.21 10.47 4.43
CA GLN A 11 -9.37 11.15 3.85
C GLN A 11 -9.55 10.82 2.37
N ILE A 12 -8.45 10.71 1.61
CA ILE A 12 -8.52 10.40 0.17
C ILE A 12 -8.89 8.92 -0.03
N SER A 13 -8.37 8.00 0.79
CA SER A 13 -8.77 6.58 0.78
C SER A 13 -10.20 6.36 1.30
N ALA A 14 -10.62 7.04 2.36
CA ALA A 14 -11.99 7.00 2.88
C ALA A 14 -13.03 7.47 1.85
N ALA A 15 -12.69 8.44 1.01
CA ALA A 15 -13.55 8.84 -0.11
C ALA A 15 -13.69 7.77 -1.20
N LEU A 16 -12.76 6.81 -1.26
CA LEU A 16 -12.77 5.65 -2.16
C LEU A 16 -13.47 4.45 -1.50
N THR A 17 -13.15 4.12 -0.26
CA THR A 17 -13.69 2.95 0.48
C THR A 17 -15.10 3.20 1.02
N GLY A 18 -15.45 4.43 1.41
CA GLY A 18 -16.77 4.79 1.94
C GLY A 18 -17.92 4.68 0.93
N ILE A 19 -17.63 4.73 -0.37
CA ILE A 19 -18.63 4.50 -1.43
C ILE A 19 -19.09 3.04 -1.40
N LEU A 20 -18.18 2.11 -1.14
CA LEU A 20 -18.45 0.67 -1.14
C LEU A 20 -19.10 0.22 0.18
N GLN A 21 -18.76 0.84 1.31
CA GLN A 21 -19.44 0.56 2.60
C GLN A 21 -20.88 1.08 2.66
N SER A 22 -21.24 2.11 1.86
CA SER A 22 -22.63 2.56 1.73
C SER A 22 -23.54 1.54 1.02
N GLU A 23 -22.94 0.56 0.35
CA GLU A 23 -23.59 -0.55 -0.33
C GLU A 23 -23.48 -1.84 0.51
N ASN A 24 -23.98 -1.81 1.76
CA ASN A 24 -24.46 -3.03 2.43
C ASN A 24 -25.59 -3.63 1.56
N LEU A 25 -25.17 -4.32 0.51
CA LEU A 25 -26.00 -5.04 -0.43
C LEU A 25 -26.59 -6.22 0.33
N HIS A 26 -27.83 -6.05 0.79
CA HIS A 26 -28.73 -7.19 0.85
C HIS A 26 -28.61 -7.99 -0.46
N GLU A 27 -28.57 -9.32 -0.35
CA GLU A 27 -28.45 -10.33 -1.42
C GLU A 27 -29.53 -10.22 -2.50
N ILE A 28 -29.62 -9.09 -3.17
CA ILE A 28 -30.49 -8.83 -4.30
C ILE A 28 -29.56 -8.69 -5.49
N PRO A 29 -29.66 -9.54 -6.52
CA PRO A 29 -28.82 -9.43 -7.70
C PRO A 29 -29.06 -8.07 -8.36
N ALA A 30 -28.11 -7.15 -8.20
CA ALA A 30 -28.14 -5.86 -8.87
C ALA A 30 -28.06 -6.08 -10.39
N PRO A 31 -28.90 -5.40 -11.21
CA PRO A 31 -28.82 -5.49 -12.66
C PRO A 31 -27.40 -5.15 -13.16
N SER A 32 -26.90 -5.86 -14.18
CA SER A 32 -25.52 -5.72 -14.71
C SER A 32 -25.09 -4.27 -15.00
N TYR A 33 -26.03 -3.42 -15.41
CA TYR A 33 -25.80 -1.99 -15.65
C TYR A 33 -25.34 -1.22 -14.40
N TYR A 34 -25.82 -1.57 -13.22
CA TYR A 34 -25.41 -0.92 -11.97
C TYR A 34 -23.96 -1.30 -11.61
N LYS A 35 -23.58 -2.57 -11.83
CA LYS A 35 -22.20 -3.04 -11.63
C LYS A 35 -21.20 -2.32 -12.54
N GLU A 36 -21.56 -2.07 -13.80
CA GLU A 36 -20.68 -1.36 -14.75
C GLU A 36 -20.48 0.12 -14.38
N LYS A 37 -21.54 0.78 -13.92
CA LYS A 37 -21.50 2.21 -13.55
C LYS A 37 -20.70 2.45 -12.26
N THR A 38 -20.89 1.62 -11.23
CA THR A 38 -20.14 1.73 -9.96
C THR A 38 -18.65 1.43 -10.17
N ASN A 39 -18.32 0.42 -10.98
CA ASN A 39 -16.94 0.15 -11.39
C ASN A 39 -16.31 1.36 -12.10
N SER A 40 -17.02 2.00 -13.04
CA SER A 40 -16.52 3.17 -13.76
C SER A 40 -16.17 4.35 -12.83
N ASP A 41 -17.01 4.64 -11.84
CA ASP A 41 -16.80 5.78 -10.94
C ASP A 41 -15.72 5.52 -9.89
N PHE A 42 -15.58 4.28 -9.40
CA PHE A 42 -14.43 3.86 -8.60
C PHE A 42 -13.13 4.08 -9.37
N PHE A 43 -13.04 3.59 -10.61
CA PHE A 43 -11.81 3.66 -11.38
C PHE A 43 -11.43 5.08 -11.82
N LYS A 44 -12.38 6.01 -11.94
CA LYS A 44 -12.07 7.45 -12.11
C LYS A 44 -11.47 8.05 -10.84
N LYS A 45 -12.03 7.71 -9.67
CA LYS A 45 -11.51 8.19 -8.38
C LYS A 45 -10.14 7.58 -8.06
N ALA A 46 -9.92 6.33 -8.46
CA ALA A 46 -8.62 5.69 -8.37
C ALA A 46 -7.54 6.44 -9.16
N ASP A 47 -7.84 6.93 -10.36
CA ASP A 47 -6.89 7.73 -11.14
C ASP A 47 -6.53 9.04 -10.43
N VAL A 48 -7.53 9.73 -9.87
CA VAL A 48 -7.32 10.95 -9.08
C VAL A 48 -6.47 10.66 -7.85
N PHE A 49 -6.73 9.55 -7.16
CA PHE A 49 -5.93 9.10 -6.02
C PHE A 49 -4.48 8.83 -6.41
N ILE A 50 -4.26 8.05 -7.47
CA ILE A 50 -2.91 7.76 -7.98
C ILE A 50 -2.16 9.06 -8.26
N LEU A 51 -2.79 10.00 -8.99
CA LEU A 51 -2.16 11.28 -9.32
C LEU A 51 -1.86 12.13 -8.08
N ALA A 52 -2.76 12.13 -7.09
CA ALA A 52 -2.54 12.85 -5.83
C ALA A 52 -1.33 12.30 -5.07
N VAL A 53 -1.25 10.96 -4.93
CA VAL A 53 -0.13 10.29 -4.25
C VAL A 53 1.17 10.50 -5.03
N GLU A 54 1.17 10.31 -6.35
CA GLU A 54 2.36 10.52 -7.17
C GLU A 54 2.84 11.98 -7.15
N GLY A 55 1.91 12.94 -7.22
CA GLY A 55 2.21 14.37 -7.12
C GLY A 55 2.79 14.77 -5.77
N SER A 56 2.51 13.98 -4.73
CA SER A 56 2.99 14.22 -3.38
C SER A 56 4.40 13.72 -3.07
N TYR A 57 4.98 12.84 -3.91
CA TYR A 57 6.32 12.26 -3.67
C TYR A 57 7.40 13.30 -3.38
N LYS A 58 7.39 14.43 -4.10
CA LYS A 58 8.39 15.50 -3.97
C LYS A 58 8.34 16.23 -2.62
N TYR A 59 7.26 16.07 -1.85
CA TYR A 59 7.11 16.72 -0.55
C TYR A 59 7.51 15.80 0.61
N LEU A 60 7.61 14.49 0.39
CA LEU A 60 7.92 13.52 1.43
C LEU A 60 9.31 13.70 2.03
N ASP A 61 10.28 14.11 1.22
CA ASP A 61 11.65 14.37 1.67
C ASP A 61 11.75 15.57 2.63
N ASN A 62 10.72 16.43 2.68
CA ASN A 62 10.68 17.60 3.55
C ASN A 62 9.94 17.34 4.87
N LEU A 63 9.37 16.15 5.05
CA LEU A 63 8.66 15.79 6.27
C LEU A 63 9.65 15.59 7.43
N ASN A 64 9.23 15.97 8.63
CA ASN A 64 9.98 15.64 9.83
C ASN A 64 9.82 14.14 10.19
N LEU A 65 10.59 13.67 11.16
CA LEU A 65 10.62 12.26 11.53
C LEU A 65 9.26 11.76 12.05
N GLU A 66 8.57 12.54 12.88
CA GLU A 66 7.29 12.15 13.46
C GLU A 66 6.17 12.15 12.40
N GLU A 67 6.11 13.18 11.55
CA GLU A 67 5.22 13.23 10.38
C GLU A 67 5.46 12.03 9.45
N SER A 68 6.72 11.66 9.22
CA SER A 68 7.06 10.50 8.40
C SER A 68 6.61 9.18 9.02
N LYS A 69 6.68 9.04 10.35
CA LYS A 69 6.22 7.83 11.07
C LYS A 69 4.70 7.70 11.07
N GLU A 70 4.01 8.80 11.31
CA GLU A 70 2.55 8.86 11.27
C GLU A 70 2.06 8.50 9.86
N LEU A 71 2.57 9.20 8.85
CA LEU A 71 2.18 8.96 7.47
C LEU A 71 2.57 7.56 6.96
N LEU A 72 3.67 6.98 7.47
CA LEU A 72 4.05 5.60 7.18
C LEU A 72 3.02 4.60 7.74
N THR A 73 2.56 4.83 8.97
CA THR A 73 1.51 4.02 9.60
C THR A 73 0.21 4.10 8.80
N ASP A 74 -0.20 5.31 8.45
CA ASP A 74 -1.40 5.56 7.64
C ASP A 74 -1.31 4.90 6.27
N THR A 75 -0.16 5.03 5.59
CA THR A 75 0.06 4.42 4.27
C THR A 75 -0.08 2.89 4.33
N LYS A 76 0.43 2.25 5.37
CA LYS A 76 0.27 0.80 5.56
C LYS A 76 -1.19 0.42 5.79
N GLY A 77 -1.91 1.18 6.61
CA GLY A 77 -3.35 0.97 6.80
C GLY A 77 -4.13 1.08 5.48
N VAL A 78 -3.82 2.09 4.65
CA VAL A 78 -4.45 2.24 3.33
C VAL A 78 -4.12 1.08 2.40
N ILE A 79 -2.89 0.56 2.41
CA ILE A 79 -2.54 -0.64 1.63
C ILE A 79 -3.40 -1.84 2.05
N ASP A 80 -3.56 -2.07 3.36
CA ASP A 80 -4.39 -3.15 3.90
C ASP A 80 -5.87 -2.98 3.52
N GLU A 81 -6.40 -1.75 3.56
CA GLU A 81 -7.76 -1.44 3.07
C GLU A 81 -7.93 -1.76 1.58
N PHE A 82 -6.94 -1.43 0.74
CA PHE A 82 -6.98 -1.77 -0.68
C PHE A 82 -6.93 -3.27 -0.93
N TYR A 83 -6.19 -4.03 -0.11
CA TYR A 83 -6.19 -5.48 -0.18
C TYR A 83 -7.57 -6.08 0.11
N GLN A 84 -8.19 -5.66 1.22
CA GLN A 84 -9.55 -6.11 1.57
C GLN A 84 -10.57 -5.71 0.50
N LEU A 85 -10.41 -4.53 -0.09
CA LEU A 85 -11.27 -4.07 -1.16
C LEU A 85 -11.12 -4.91 -2.43
N GLU A 86 -9.88 -5.18 -2.86
CA GLU A 86 -9.62 -6.02 -4.03
C GLU A 86 -10.16 -7.43 -3.83
N GLU A 87 -9.97 -8.01 -2.65
CA GLU A 87 -10.53 -9.32 -2.28
C GLU A 87 -12.06 -9.31 -2.36
N SER A 88 -12.71 -8.34 -1.72
CA SER A 88 -14.18 -8.19 -1.74
C SER A 88 -14.72 -8.05 -3.17
N LEU A 89 -14.05 -7.26 -4.02
CA LEU A 89 -14.46 -7.06 -5.41
C LEU A 89 -14.21 -8.27 -6.29
N ASN A 90 -13.18 -9.07 -6.01
CA ASN A 90 -12.94 -10.36 -6.67
C ASN A 90 -14.04 -11.38 -6.32
N GLU A 91 -14.45 -11.45 -5.06
CA GLU A 91 -15.51 -12.38 -4.61
C GLU A 91 -16.86 -12.13 -5.30
N VAL A 92 -17.20 -10.86 -5.58
CA VAL A 92 -18.46 -10.49 -6.25
C VAL A 92 -18.39 -10.47 -7.78
N GLY A 93 -17.25 -10.87 -8.37
CA GLY A 93 -17.01 -10.87 -9.82
C GLY A 93 -16.91 -9.46 -10.43
N SER A 94 -16.49 -8.45 -9.67
CA SER A 94 -16.40 -7.06 -10.15
C SER A 94 -15.05 -6.73 -10.81
N ILE A 95 -14.00 -7.53 -10.55
CA ILE A 95 -12.68 -7.42 -11.18
C ILE A 95 -12.50 -8.57 -12.19
N GLU A 96 -13.31 -8.56 -13.25
CA GLU A 96 -13.22 -9.58 -14.29
C GLU A 96 -12.38 -9.14 -15.48
N ASN A 97 -12.25 -7.83 -15.72
CA ASN A 97 -11.53 -7.30 -16.87
C ASN A 97 -10.07 -6.93 -16.55
N GLU A 98 -9.20 -7.05 -17.54
CA GLU A 98 -7.77 -6.76 -17.42
C GLU A 98 -7.47 -5.29 -17.04
N ILE A 99 -8.34 -4.35 -17.42
CA ILE A 99 -8.17 -2.92 -17.12
C ILE A 99 -8.26 -2.67 -15.60
N SER A 100 -9.22 -3.29 -14.93
CA SER A 100 -9.41 -3.21 -13.48
C SER A 100 -8.20 -3.76 -12.72
N LYS A 101 -7.67 -4.92 -13.15
CA LYS A 101 -6.46 -5.52 -12.57
C LYS A 101 -5.24 -4.61 -12.74
N ILE A 102 -5.08 -4.03 -13.93
CA ILE A 102 -3.98 -3.08 -14.21
C ILE A 102 -4.07 -1.86 -13.30
N LYS A 103 -5.29 -1.34 -13.05
CA LYS A 103 -5.50 -0.20 -12.16
C LYS A 103 -5.13 -0.54 -10.72
N PHE A 104 -5.61 -1.64 -10.15
CA PHE A 104 -5.20 -2.08 -8.80
C PHE A 104 -3.68 -2.24 -8.69
N LYS A 105 -3.06 -2.88 -9.69
CA LYS A 105 -1.59 -2.99 -9.76
C LYS A 105 -0.88 -1.64 -9.73
N HIS A 106 -1.42 -0.61 -10.41
CA HIS A 106 -0.86 0.74 -10.38
C HIS A 106 -1.06 1.39 -9.00
N ILE A 107 -2.24 1.28 -8.41
CA ILE A 107 -2.51 1.75 -7.03
C ILE A 107 -1.45 1.18 -6.07
N TYR A 108 -1.25 -0.14 -6.04
CA TYR A 108 -0.26 -0.76 -5.17
C TYR A 108 1.15 -0.30 -5.46
N LYS A 109 1.55 -0.23 -6.74
CA LYS A 109 2.87 0.27 -7.12
C LYS A 109 3.12 1.68 -6.60
N THR A 110 2.10 2.54 -6.67
CA THR A 110 2.17 3.91 -6.19
C THR A 110 2.25 3.96 -4.67
N LEU A 111 1.43 3.21 -3.96
CA LEU A 111 1.45 3.13 -2.49
C LEU A 111 2.77 2.55 -1.97
N TYR A 112 3.29 1.47 -2.55
CA TYR A 112 4.58 0.89 -2.12
C TYR A 112 5.76 1.81 -2.41
N LYS A 113 5.71 2.59 -3.48
CA LYS A 113 6.73 3.61 -3.74
C LYS A 113 6.66 4.71 -2.69
N PHE A 114 5.46 5.15 -2.32
CA PHE A 114 5.21 6.12 -1.26
C PHE A 114 5.75 5.61 0.09
N GLU A 115 5.38 4.38 0.46
CA GLU A 115 5.80 3.70 1.68
C GLU A 115 7.34 3.59 1.75
N ASN A 116 8.00 3.21 0.66
CA ASN A 116 9.45 3.07 0.62
C ASN A 116 10.18 4.40 0.88
N ILE A 117 9.66 5.52 0.38
CA ILE A 117 10.25 6.85 0.65
C ILE A 117 10.11 7.18 2.15
N LEU A 118 8.93 6.93 2.72
CA LEU A 118 8.68 7.16 4.14
C LEU A 118 9.54 6.25 5.04
N HIS A 119 9.67 4.96 4.71
CA HIS A 119 10.58 4.04 5.41
C HIS A 119 12.00 4.58 5.42
N LYS A 120 12.50 5.06 4.28
CA LYS A 120 13.84 5.65 4.24
C LYS A 120 13.94 6.84 5.18
N ASN A 121 12.96 7.72 5.23
CA ASN A 121 12.98 8.89 6.12
C ASN A 121 12.94 8.48 7.59
N VAL A 122 12.12 7.51 7.96
CA VAL A 122 11.99 7.01 9.33
C VAL A 122 13.25 6.31 9.82
N PHE A 123 13.86 5.48 8.98
CA PHE A 123 14.96 4.59 9.39
C PHE A 123 16.36 5.08 8.97
N LYS A 124 16.47 6.23 8.28
CA LYS A 124 17.75 6.78 7.77
C LYS A 124 18.85 6.88 8.83
N ASN A 125 18.47 7.29 10.02
CA ASN A 125 19.37 7.64 11.12
C ASN A 125 19.25 6.69 12.32
N VAL A 126 18.63 5.53 12.14
CA VAL A 126 18.54 4.52 13.20
C VAL A 126 19.90 3.87 13.35
N GLU A 127 20.38 3.80 14.59
CA GLU A 127 21.67 3.21 14.91
C GLU A 127 21.70 1.74 14.45
N ILE A 128 22.57 1.46 13.47
CA ILE A 128 22.79 0.10 12.99
C ILE A 128 23.74 -0.58 13.98
N ILE A 129 23.17 -1.29 14.95
CA ILE A 129 23.94 -2.18 15.81
C ILE A 129 24.42 -3.35 14.95
N LYS A 130 25.72 -3.39 14.65
CA LYS A 130 26.31 -4.52 13.92
C LYS A 130 26.18 -5.78 14.77
N THR A 131 25.76 -6.87 14.14
CA THR A 131 25.78 -8.19 14.77
C THR A 131 27.20 -8.49 15.27
N PRO A 132 27.36 -8.90 16.54
CA PRO A 132 28.67 -9.28 17.09
C PRO A 132 29.35 -10.36 16.22
N SER A 133 30.67 -10.25 16.06
CA SER A 133 31.49 -11.16 15.25
C SER A 133 31.28 -12.63 15.59
N ASP A 134 31.07 -12.89 16.87
CA ASP A 134 30.99 -14.21 17.50
C ASP A 134 29.70 -14.93 17.07
N VAL A 135 28.62 -14.17 16.89
CA VAL A 135 27.35 -14.66 16.36
C VAL A 135 27.47 -14.97 14.87
N LEU A 136 28.11 -14.08 14.10
CA LEU A 136 28.35 -14.28 12.66
C LEU A 136 29.23 -15.52 12.40
N ASP A 137 30.24 -15.74 13.23
CA ASP A 137 31.11 -16.91 13.20
C ASP A 137 30.35 -18.20 13.55
N GLY A 138 29.47 -18.15 14.55
CA GLY A 138 28.60 -19.26 14.93
C GLY A 138 27.67 -19.69 13.79
N ILE A 139 27.03 -18.71 13.13
CA ILE A 139 26.16 -18.94 11.96
C ILE A 139 26.97 -19.52 10.80
N SER A 140 28.14 -18.95 10.50
CA SER A 140 29.01 -19.40 9.40
C SER A 140 29.49 -20.84 9.59
N LYS A 141 29.89 -21.21 10.80
CA LYS A 141 30.30 -22.59 11.15
C LYS A 141 29.13 -23.56 11.05
N THR A 142 27.95 -23.16 11.51
CA THR A 142 26.73 -23.99 11.44
C THR A 142 26.34 -24.23 9.99
N ASN A 143 26.30 -23.18 9.16
CA ASN A 143 25.97 -23.30 7.74
C ASN A 143 26.96 -24.19 6.98
N ARG A 144 28.28 -24.05 7.23
CA ARG A 144 29.29 -24.94 6.65
C ARG A 144 29.07 -26.41 7.02
N ARG A 145 28.75 -26.69 8.29
CA ARG A 145 28.50 -28.04 8.79
C ARG A 145 27.21 -28.65 8.22
N THR A 146 26.19 -27.84 7.99
CA THR A 146 24.94 -28.29 7.38
C THR A 146 25.12 -28.55 5.89
N LEU A 147 25.78 -27.65 5.16
CA LEU A 147 26.12 -27.84 3.74
C LEU A 147 26.99 -29.07 3.50
N SER A 148 27.99 -29.32 4.35
CA SER A 148 28.85 -30.50 4.20
C SER A 148 28.14 -31.83 4.46
N LYS A 149 26.99 -31.82 5.15
CA LYS A 149 26.12 -33.00 5.32
C LYS A 149 25.16 -33.21 4.16
N LEU A 150 24.83 -32.16 3.40
CA LEU A 150 23.92 -32.23 2.24
C LEU A 150 24.63 -32.66 0.96
N ILE A 151 25.96 -32.52 0.91
CA ILE A 151 26.81 -32.87 -0.25
C ILE A 151 27.43 -34.28 -0.08
N LYS A 152 27.05 -35.02 0.96
CA LYS A 152 27.39 -36.44 1.17
C LYS A 152 26.16 -37.30 0.98
#